data_AF-A0A1X7VWW8-F1
#
_entry.id   AF-A0A1X7VWW8-F1
#
_cell.length_a   1.000
_cell.length_b   1.000
_cell.length_c   1.000
_cell.angle_alpha   90.00
_cell.angle_beta   90.00
_cell.angle_gamma   90.00
#
_symmetry.space_group_name_H-M   'P 1'
#
loop_
_entity.id
_entity.type
_entity.pdbx_description
1 polymer ?
#
loop_
_entity_poly.entity_id
_entity_poly.type
_entity_poly.pdbx_seq_one_letter_code
_entity_poly.pdbx_strand_id
1 'polypeptide(L)'
;MSIVNLGIQCIQRMRSLGSNEFENCVTKCDSLKDLREACTSFKEDITISLKEPKDLLSSIMVRLESKGEKFHVFESATKREIEDIWEILAHSRFIIDKR
;
A
#
# COMPACT_ATOMS: atom_id res chain seq x y z
N MET A 1 -11.25 -1.42 -21.90
CA MET A 1 -10.58 -1.13 -20.61
C MET A 1 -10.20 -2.45 -19.96
N SER A 2 -8.99 -2.57 -19.39
CA SER A 2 -8.54 -3.82 -18.77
C SER A 2 -9.30 -4.10 -17.46
N ILE A 3 -9.38 -5.38 -17.07
CA ILE A 3 -9.97 -5.82 -15.79
C ILE A 3 -9.33 -5.12 -14.58
N VAL A 4 -8.03 -4.81 -14.67
CA VAL A 4 -7.28 -4.06 -13.64
C VAL A 4 -7.84 -2.65 -13.48
N ASN A 5 -8.15 -1.95 -14.57
CA ASN A 5 -8.69 -0.60 -14.51
C ASN A 5 -10.07 -0.55 -13.83
N LEU A 6 -10.92 -1.56 -14.10
CA LEU A 6 -12.21 -1.70 -13.43
C LEU A 6 -12.03 -1.97 -11.93
N GLY A 7 -11.09 -2.85 -11.56
CA GLY A 7 -10.77 -3.13 -10.16
C GLY A 7 -10.34 -1.88 -9.39
N ILE A 8 -9.47 -1.05 -9.98
CA ILE A 8 -9.02 0.21 -9.35
C ILE A 8 -10.20 1.18 -9.16
N GLN A 9 -11.09 1.32 -10.14
CA GLN A 9 -12.28 2.16 -10.00
C GLN A 9 -13.24 1.67 -8.91
N CYS A 10 -13.37 0.35 -8.72
CA CYS A 10 -14.15 -0.19 -7.61
C CYS A 10 -13.54 0.20 -6.26
N ILE A 11 -12.21 0.11 -6.12
CA ILE A 11 -11.52 0.55 -4.88
C ILE A 11 -11.76 2.05 -4.64
N GLN A 12 -11.70 2.89 -5.68
CA GLN A 12 -12.00 4.31 -5.57
C GLN A 12 -13.42 4.59 -5.08
N ARG A 13 -14.41 3.77 -5.45
CA ARG A 13 -15.79 3.90 -4.98
C ARG A 13 -16.00 3.40 -3.55
N MET A 14 -15.21 2.41 -3.14
CA MET A 14 -15.31 1.79 -1.82
C MET A 14 -14.57 2.55 -0.72
N ARG A 15 -13.53 3.32 -1.06
CA ARG A 15 -12.78 4.08 -0.07
C ARG A 15 -13.68 5.11 0.63
N SER A 16 -13.41 5.37 1.90
CA SER A 16 -14.03 6.50 2.60
C SER A 16 -13.41 7.82 2.15
N LEU A 17 -14.16 8.92 2.26
CA LEU A 17 -13.61 10.24 1.98
C LEU A 17 -12.57 10.61 3.05
N GLY A 18 -11.45 11.19 2.62
CA GLY A 18 -10.46 11.78 3.52
C GLY A 18 -10.84 13.21 3.91
N SER A 19 -9.86 13.99 4.34
CA SER A 19 -10.01 15.43 4.56
C SER A 19 -10.42 16.17 3.28
N ASN A 20 -11.10 17.32 3.43
CA ASN A 20 -11.48 18.15 2.29
C ASN A 20 -10.24 18.64 1.51
N GLU A 21 -9.16 18.93 2.22
CA GLU A 21 -7.87 19.33 1.66
C GLU A 21 -7.29 18.22 0.78
N PHE A 22 -7.31 16.98 1.26
CA PHE A 22 -6.88 15.81 0.50
C PHE A 22 -7.72 15.60 -0.76
N GLU A 23 -9.06 15.59 -0.64
CA GLU A 23 -9.97 15.39 -1.76
C GLU A 23 -9.81 16.48 -2.84
N ASN A 24 -9.65 17.74 -2.42
CA ASN A 24 -9.40 18.86 -3.31
C ASN A 24 -8.02 18.82 -3.97
N CYS A 25 -7.02 18.22 -3.32
CA CYS A 25 -5.69 18.04 -3.88
C CYS A 25 -5.71 16.95 -4.96
N VAL A 26 -6.27 15.79 -4.64
CA VAL A 26 -6.32 14.63 -5.54
C VAL A 26 -7.15 14.90 -6.79
N THR A 27 -8.25 15.66 -6.68
CA THR A 27 -9.07 16.05 -7.85
C THR A 27 -8.37 16.98 -8.83
N LYS A 28 -7.29 17.65 -8.41
CA LYS A 28 -6.47 18.53 -9.26
C LYS A 28 -5.24 17.80 -9.85
N CYS A 29 -5.03 16.53 -9.50
CA CYS A 29 -3.92 15.75 -10.05
C CYS A 29 -4.24 15.26 -11.47
N ASP A 30 -3.53 15.77 -12.46
CA ASP A 30 -3.71 15.38 -13.87
C ASP A 30 -2.78 14.23 -14.30
N SER A 31 -1.84 13.83 -13.44
CA SER A 31 -0.93 12.71 -13.69
C SER A 31 -0.73 11.81 -12.48
N LEU A 32 -0.29 10.58 -12.73
CA LEU A 32 0.13 9.65 -11.67
C LEU A 32 1.31 10.19 -10.85
N LYS A 33 2.15 11.04 -11.44
CA LYS A 33 3.26 11.68 -10.74
C LYS A 33 2.74 12.66 -9.69
N ASP A 34 1.83 13.54 -10.11
CA ASP A 34 1.23 14.55 -9.23
C ASP A 34 0.44 13.87 -8.11
N LEU A 35 -0.29 12.81 -8.44
CA LEU A 35 -1.00 12.00 -7.46
C LEU A 35 -0.03 11.39 -6.43
N ARG A 36 1.11 10.85 -6.87
CA ARG A 36 2.11 10.26 -5.97
C ARG A 36 2.72 11.29 -5.02
N GLU A 37 3.00 12.48 -5.52
CA GLU A 37 3.51 13.59 -4.71
C GLU A 37 2.45 14.02 -3.68
N ALA A 38 1.20 14.24 -4.11
CA ALA A 38 0.08 14.53 -3.21
C ALA A 38 -0.08 13.45 -2.12
N CYS A 39 0.00 12.17 -2.50
CA CYS A 39 -0.11 11.06 -1.56
C CYS A 39 0.99 11.05 -0.48
N THR A 40 2.14 11.67 -0.75
CA THR A 40 3.22 11.77 0.24
C THR A 40 2.89 12.78 1.33
N SER A 41 2.14 13.83 0.99
CA SER A 41 1.70 14.89 1.92
C SER A 41 0.47 14.50 2.75
N PHE A 42 -0.32 13.52 2.32
CA PHE A 42 -1.59 13.11 2.94
C PHE A 42 -1.61 11.63 3.34
N LYS A 43 -0.51 11.14 3.92
CA LYS A 43 -0.33 9.71 4.24
C LYS A 43 -1.40 9.18 5.19
N GLU A 44 -1.75 9.93 6.23
CA GLU A 44 -2.80 9.56 7.19
C GLU A 44 -4.18 9.50 6.52
N ASP A 45 -4.57 10.52 5.76
CA ASP A 45 -5.85 10.56 5.02
C ASP A 45 -5.99 9.35 4.09
N ILE A 46 -4.92 8.98 3.37
CA ILE A 46 -4.91 7.80 2.50
C ILE A 46 -5.05 6.52 3.30
N THR A 47 -4.34 6.41 4.42
CA THR A 47 -4.39 5.23 5.28
C THR A 47 -5.79 5.01 5.81
N ILE A 48 -6.46 6.08 6.24
CA ILE A 48 -7.84 6.05 6.73
C ILE A 48 -8.81 5.74 5.58
N SER A 49 -8.70 6.47 4.46
CA SER A 49 -9.55 6.34 3.29
C SER A 49 -9.57 4.90 2.74
N LEU A 50 -8.40 4.27 2.67
CA LEU A 50 -8.24 2.92 2.12
C LEU A 50 -8.40 1.79 3.14
N LYS A 51 -8.67 2.09 4.41
CA LYS A 51 -8.73 1.06 5.45
C LYS A 51 -9.79 -0.01 5.16
N GLU A 52 -11.02 0.41 4.91
CA GLU A 52 -12.14 -0.50 4.64
C GLU A 52 -11.90 -1.40 3.41
N PRO A 53 -11.53 -0.86 2.22
CA PRO A 53 -11.25 -1.74 1.07
C PRO A 53 -10.04 -2.65 1.31
N LYS A 54 -9.02 -2.21 2.07
CA LYS A 54 -7.90 -3.09 2.45
C LYS A 54 -8.37 -4.25 3.33
N ASP A 55 -9.13 -3.98 4.38
CA ASP A 55 -9.63 -5.00 5.31
C ASP A 55 -10.48 -6.05 4.59
N LEU A 56 -11.34 -5.62 3.66
CA LEU A 56 -12.14 -6.52 2.83
C LEU A 56 -11.26 -7.40 1.94
N LEU A 57 -10.32 -6.81 1.21
CA LEU A 57 -9.41 -7.56 0.33
C LEU A 57 -8.56 -8.55 1.12
N SER A 58 -8.05 -8.16 2.28
CA SER A 58 -7.31 -9.04 3.19
C SER A 58 -8.17 -10.21 3.64
N SER A 59 -9.42 -9.95 4.05
CA SER A 59 -10.36 -11.01 4.45
C SER A 59 -10.65 -12.00 3.32
N ILE A 60 -10.82 -11.51 2.09
CA ILE A 60 -11.00 -12.36 0.91
C ILE A 60 -9.75 -13.20 0.68
N MET A 61 -8.57 -12.60 0.67
CA MET A 61 -7.32 -13.30 0.39
C MET A 61 -7.04 -14.42 1.38
N VAL A 62 -7.22 -14.19 2.69
CA VAL A 62 -6.99 -15.22 3.73
C VAL A 62 -7.92 -16.44 3.59
N ARG A 63 -9.08 -16.25 2.95
CA ARG A 63 -10.04 -17.34 2.67
C ARG A 63 -9.73 -18.11 1.40
N LEU A 64 -8.90 -17.56 0.52
CA LEU A 64 -8.51 -18.22 -0.71
C LEU A 64 -7.39 -19.22 -0.43
N GLU A 65 -7.36 -20.28 -1.22
CA GLU A 65 -6.28 -21.25 -1.25
C GLU A 65 -5.93 -21.59 -2.69
N SER A 66 -4.67 -21.92 -2.91
CA SER A 66 -4.14 -22.37 -4.19
C SER A 66 -3.36 -23.65 -3.96
N LYS A 67 -3.73 -24.73 -4.65
CA LYS A 67 -3.10 -26.06 -4.53
C LYS A 67 -3.03 -26.58 -3.08
N GLY A 68 -4.04 -26.27 -2.27
CA GLY A 68 -4.10 -26.66 -0.86
C GLY A 68 -3.30 -25.76 0.08
N GLU A 69 -2.67 -24.69 -0.42
CA GLU A 69 -1.97 -23.70 0.40
C GLU A 69 -2.79 -22.42 0.52
N LYS A 70 -2.97 -21.94 1.76
CA LYS A 70 -3.67 -20.67 2.01
C LYS A 70 -2.79 -19.49 1.64
N PHE A 71 -3.41 -18.43 1.13
CA PHE A 71 -2.70 -17.16 0.97
C PHE A 71 -2.42 -16.54 2.33
N HIS A 72 -1.24 -15.96 2.46
CA HIS A 72 -0.84 -15.18 3.62
C HIS A 72 -0.88 -13.71 3.26
N VAL A 73 -1.50 -12.92 4.13
CA VAL A 73 -1.51 -11.46 4.02
C VAL A 73 -0.57 -10.91 5.07
N PHE A 74 0.24 -9.92 4.69
CA PHE A 74 1.19 -9.27 5.56
C PHE A 74 0.80 -7.80 5.71
N GLU A 75 0.98 -7.26 6.91
CA GLU A 75 0.90 -5.83 7.12
C GLU A 75 2.08 -5.12 6.44
N SER A 76 1.85 -3.86 6.07
CA SER A 76 2.92 -3.04 5.51
C SER A 76 3.96 -2.76 6.58
N ALA A 77 5.24 -3.00 6.25
CA ALA A 77 6.33 -2.71 7.15
C ALA A 77 6.34 -1.22 7.58
N THR A 78 6.51 -1.00 8.86
CA THR A 78 6.77 0.31 9.44
C THR A 78 8.12 0.85 8.95
N LYS A 79 8.30 2.17 9.04
CA LYS A 79 9.58 2.79 8.70
C LYS A 79 10.74 2.17 9.48
N ARG A 80 10.52 1.88 10.76
CA ARG A 80 11.50 1.25 11.65
C ARG A 80 11.85 -0.17 11.21
N GLU A 81 10.85 -1.00 10.89
CA GLU A 81 11.13 -2.36 10.38
C GLU A 81 11.92 -2.33 9.07
N ILE A 82 11.66 -1.34 8.20
CA ILE A 82 12.44 -1.14 6.98
C ILE A 82 13.88 -0.72 7.31
N GLU A 83 14.07 0.21 8.24
CA GLU A 83 15.40 0.65 8.71
C GLU A 83 16.18 -0.51 9.34
N ASP A 84 15.56 -1.30 10.22
CA ASP A 84 16.16 -2.48 10.86
C ASP A 84 16.60 -3.51 9.81
N ILE A 85 15.77 -3.75 8.77
CA ILE A 85 16.14 -4.63 7.65
C ILE A 85 17.35 -4.07 6.90
N TRP A 86 17.40 -2.76 6.64
CA TRP A 86 18.54 -2.14 5.96
C TRP A 86 19.83 -2.25 6.78
N GLU A 87 19.75 -2.07 8.10
CA GLU A 87 20.89 -2.26 8.99
C GLU A 87 21.40 -3.69 8.94
N ILE A 88 20.51 -4.69 9.03
CA ILE A 88 20.88 -6.11 8.93
C ILE A 88 21.55 -6.40 7.58
N LEU A 89 20.98 -5.90 6.47
CA LEU A 89 21.53 -6.09 5.13
C LEU A 89 22.90 -5.41 4.96
N ALA A 90 23.07 -4.21 5.49
CA ALA A 90 24.34 -3.51 5.46
C ALA A 90 25.43 -4.26 6.26
N HIS A 91 25.09 -4.74 7.46
CA HIS A 91 26.04 -5.47 8.32
C HIS A 91 26.36 -6.87 7.81
N SER A 92 25.39 -7.58 7.23
CA SER A 92 25.62 -8.90 6.64
C SER A 92 26.49 -8.84 5.38
N ARG A 93 26.45 -7.75 4.61
CA ARG A 93 27.36 -7.53 3.48
C ARG A 93 28.82 -7.33 3.92
N PHE A 94 29.04 -6.68 5.06
CA PHE A 94 30.39 -6.54 5.66
C PHE A 94 31.01 -7.84 6.16
N ILE A 95 30.20 -8.87 6.47
CA ILE A 95 30.71 -10.19 6.90
C ILE A 95 31.13 -11.06 5.70
N ILE A 96 30.48 -10.88 4.55
CA ILE A 96 30.77 -11.66 3.34
C ILE A 96 32.03 -11.13 2.63
N ASP A 97 32.28 -9.82 2.63
CA ASP A 97 33.47 -9.21 1.99
C ASP A 97 34.77 -9.33 2.81
N LYS A 98 34.71 -9.91 4.02
CA LYS A 98 35.89 -10.12 4.90
C LYS A 98 36.33 -11.59 5.02
N ARG A 99 35.78 -12.49 4.21
CA ARG A 99 36.23 -13.89 4.09
C ARG A 99 36.82 -14.13 2.72
#